data_AF-A0A7S0C9C8-F1
#
_entry.id   AF-A0A7S0C9C8-F1
#
_cell.length_a   1.000
_cell.length_b   1.000
_cell.length_c   1.000
_cell.angle_alpha   90.00
_cell.angle_beta   90.00
_cell.angle_gamma   90.00
#
_symmetry.space_group_name_H-M   'P 1'
#
loop_
_entity.id
_entity.type
_entity.pdbx_description
1 polymer ?
#
loop_
_entity_poly.entity_id
_entity_poly.type
_entity_poly.pdbx_seq_one_letter_code
_entity_poly.pdbx_strand_id
1 'polypeptide(L)'
;MKELSEVAQAFCECDSNVTINAEEHELILSMIFHWYRSDFSSSVAKLPYKIVEYLTGDRKIKLQQMINSGKSITVSFHSYDWSANARNNKEYMGGRKLAAEQWSIEALLRFKICTEIVV
;
A
#
# COMPACT_ATOMS: atom_id res chain seq x y z
N MET A 1 4.18 -13.04 18.50
CA MET A 1 3.59 -12.44 17.29
C MET A 1 3.07 -13.54 16.38
N LYS A 2 1.90 -14.11 16.67
CA LYS A 2 1.28 -15.18 15.88
C LYS A 2 0.30 -14.61 14.85
N GLU A 3 -0.48 -13.63 15.29
CA GLU A 3 -1.48 -12.89 14.49
C GLU A 3 -0.92 -12.33 13.16
N LEU A 4 0.24 -11.66 13.17
CA LEU A 4 0.78 -11.04 11.96
C LEU A 4 1.20 -12.08 10.90
N SER A 5 1.73 -13.21 11.35
CA SER A 5 2.12 -14.31 10.45
C SER A 5 0.90 -14.97 9.83
N GLU A 6 -0.18 -15.14 10.60
CA GLU A 6 -1.44 -15.71 10.12
C GLU A 6 -2.12 -14.80 9.10
N VAL A 7 -2.13 -13.48 9.34
CA VAL A 7 -2.65 -12.50 8.38
C VAL A 7 -1.80 -12.48 7.10
N ALA A 8 -0.48 -12.54 7.22
CA ALA A 8 0.42 -12.58 6.05
C ALA A 8 0.20 -13.85 5.21
N GLN A 9 0.02 -15.01 5.85
CA GLN A 9 -0.33 -16.25 5.17
C GLN A 9 -1.69 -16.13 4.49
N ALA A 10 -2.73 -15.70 5.21
CA ALA A 10 -4.07 -15.52 4.65
C ALA A 10 -4.08 -14.56 3.44
N PHE A 11 -3.25 -13.51 3.48
CA PHE A 11 -3.08 -12.60 2.35
C PHE A 11 -2.49 -13.30 1.12
N CYS A 12 -1.45 -14.12 1.29
CA CYS A 12 -0.78 -14.85 0.20
C CYS A 12 -1.59 -16.04 -0.33
N GLU A 13 -2.49 -16.60 0.48
CA GLU A 13 -3.41 -17.66 0.06
C GLU A 13 -4.57 -17.15 -0.80
N CYS A 14 -4.81 -15.84 -0.83
CA CYS A 14 -5.86 -15.25 -1.64
C CYS A 14 -5.44 -15.14 -3.12
N ASP A 15 -6.26 -15.71 -4.02
CA ASP A 15 -5.99 -15.72 -5.47
C ASP A 15 -5.93 -14.33 -6.09
N SER A 16 -6.66 -13.35 -5.55
CA SER A 16 -6.61 -11.97 -6.00
C SER A 16 -5.28 -11.26 -5.67
N ASN A 17 -4.50 -11.84 -4.75
CA ASN A 17 -3.23 -11.27 -4.31
C ASN A 17 -2.02 -12.05 -4.85
N VAL A 18 -2.12 -13.37 -4.96
CA VAL A 18 -1.04 -14.22 -5.45
C VAL A 18 -1.66 -15.27 -6.37
N THR A 19 -1.29 -15.26 -7.63
CA THR A 19 -1.68 -16.29 -8.60
C THR A 19 -0.42 -16.98 -9.12
N ILE A 20 -0.41 -18.32 -9.07
CA ILE A 20 0.69 -19.15 -9.54
C ILE A 20 0.27 -19.84 -10.84
N ASN A 21 0.86 -19.43 -11.96
CA ASN A 21 0.65 -20.08 -13.25
C ASN A 21 1.85 -20.98 -13.57
N ALA A 22 1.70 -22.27 -13.29
CA ALA A 22 2.77 -23.25 -13.51
C ALA A 22 3.00 -23.56 -15.00
N GLU A 23 2.00 -23.38 -15.86
CA GLU A 23 2.09 -23.66 -17.30
C GLU A 23 2.95 -22.60 -18.01
N GLU A 24 2.63 -21.32 -17.77
CA GLU A 24 3.35 -20.17 -18.35
C GLU A 24 4.63 -19.80 -17.56
N HIS A 25 4.91 -20.51 -16.47
CA HIS A 25 6.01 -20.22 -15.57
C HIS A 25 5.99 -18.77 -15.03
N GLU A 26 4.79 -18.31 -14.67
CA GLU A 26 4.50 -16.93 -14.27
C GLU A 26 3.93 -16.88 -12.84
N LEU A 27 4.40 -15.89 -12.07
CA LEU A 27 3.90 -15.53 -10.75
C LEU A 27 3.29 -14.13 -10.80
N ILE A 28 1.97 -14.06 -10.66
CA ILE A 28 1.23 -12.79 -10.66
C ILE A 28 1.00 -12.38 -9.21
N LEU A 29 1.43 -11.16 -8.86
CA LEU A 29 1.40 -10.66 -7.49
C LEU A 29 0.54 -9.39 -7.37
N SER A 30 0.03 -9.14 -6.17
CA SER A 30 -0.59 -7.87 -5.82
C SER A 30 0.40 -6.71 -5.97
N MET A 31 -0.11 -5.53 -6.34
CA MET A 31 0.68 -4.29 -6.40
C MET A 31 1.35 -3.92 -5.08
N ILE A 32 0.90 -4.44 -3.94
CA ILE A 32 1.57 -4.26 -2.64
C ILE A 32 3.02 -4.78 -2.71
N PHE A 33 3.27 -5.92 -3.35
CA PHE A 33 4.61 -6.46 -3.52
C PHE A 33 5.46 -5.63 -4.50
N HIS A 34 4.83 -4.83 -5.36
CA HIS A 34 5.52 -3.89 -6.22
C HIS A 34 5.92 -2.62 -5.46
N TRP A 35 4.98 -1.98 -4.76
CA TRP A 35 5.22 -0.70 -4.06
C TRP A 35 6.18 -0.85 -2.87
N TYR A 36 6.02 -1.92 -2.09
CA TYR A 36 6.84 -2.17 -0.91
C TYR A 36 7.90 -3.23 -1.16
N ARG A 37 8.31 -3.40 -2.42
CA ARG A 37 9.27 -4.44 -2.84
C ARG A 37 10.54 -4.44 -2.00
N SER A 38 11.07 -3.26 -1.66
CA SER A 38 12.28 -3.08 -0.84
C SER A 38 12.23 -3.85 0.48
N ASP A 39 11.03 -4.01 1.03
CA ASP A 39 10.83 -4.58 2.36
C ASP A 39 10.82 -6.11 2.29
N PHE A 40 10.49 -6.67 1.11
CA PHE A 40 10.44 -8.11 0.87
C PHE A 40 11.72 -8.62 0.20
N SER A 41 12.25 -7.91 -0.79
CA SER A 41 13.44 -8.35 -1.52
C SER A 41 14.17 -7.21 -2.25
N SER A 42 15.49 -7.35 -2.36
CA SER A 42 16.31 -6.42 -3.14
C SER A 42 16.16 -6.60 -4.67
N SER A 43 15.73 -7.80 -5.11
CA SER A 43 15.61 -8.16 -6.53
C SER A 43 14.24 -8.80 -6.84
N VAL A 44 13.64 -8.51 -8.00
CA VAL A 44 12.36 -9.11 -8.41
C VAL A 44 12.51 -10.62 -8.53
N ALA A 45 13.68 -11.09 -9.00
CA ALA A 45 14.00 -12.51 -9.11
C ALA A 45 14.02 -13.24 -7.75
N LYS A 46 14.15 -12.52 -6.64
CA LYS A 46 14.15 -13.11 -5.29
C LYS A 46 12.76 -13.14 -4.65
N LEU A 47 11.75 -12.48 -5.24
CA LEU A 47 10.38 -12.48 -4.71
C LEU A 47 9.78 -13.90 -4.61
N PRO A 48 9.88 -14.79 -5.62
CA PRO A 48 9.32 -16.14 -5.52
C PRO A 48 9.81 -16.92 -4.29
N TYR A 49 11.10 -16.78 -3.96
CA TYR A 49 11.73 -17.41 -2.80
C TYR A 49 11.24 -16.85 -1.47
N LYS A 50 10.73 -15.62 -1.44
CA LYS A 50 10.12 -15.03 -0.24
C LYS A 50 8.65 -15.38 -0.12
N ILE A 51 7.90 -15.36 -1.22
CA ILE A 51 6.48 -15.71 -1.20
C ILE A 51 6.25 -17.17 -0.79
N VAL A 52 7.13 -18.10 -1.20
CA VAL A 52 7.00 -19.53 -0.83
C VAL A 52 7.09 -19.77 0.69
N GLU A 53 7.71 -18.87 1.46
CA GLU A 53 7.77 -18.95 2.92
C GLU A 53 6.39 -18.73 3.56
N TYR A 54 5.52 -17.95 2.91
CA TYR A 54 4.18 -17.59 3.38
C TYR A 54 3.05 -18.40 2.76
N LEU A 55 3.34 -19.24 1.77
CA LEU A 55 2.37 -20.17 1.18
C LEU A 55 2.33 -21.49 1.95
N THR A 56 1.21 -22.18 1.85
CA THR A 56 0.93 -23.49 2.44
C THR A 56 0.33 -24.45 1.41
N GLY A 57 0.24 -25.73 1.75
CA GLY A 57 -0.39 -26.77 0.93
C GLY A 57 0.15 -26.88 -0.50
N ASP A 58 -0.75 -27.11 -1.45
CA ASP A 58 -0.42 -27.37 -2.86
C ASP A 58 0.22 -26.17 -3.56
N ARG A 59 -0.14 -24.95 -3.17
CA ARG A 59 0.40 -23.71 -3.75
C ARG A 59 1.88 -23.57 -3.46
N LYS A 60 2.28 -23.86 -2.21
CA LYS A 60 3.69 -23.92 -1.82
C LYS A 60 4.46 -24.94 -2.65
N ILE A 61 3.90 -26.15 -2.81
CA ILE A 61 4.53 -27.23 -3.56
C ILE A 61 4.72 -26.82 -5.03
N LYS A 62 3.70 -26.25 -5.67
CA LYS A 62 3.76 -25.77 -7.06
C LYS A 62 4.83 -24.70 -7.25
N LEU A 63 4.85 -23.68 -6.39
CA LEU A 63 5.87 -22.62 -6.49
C LEU A 63 7.28 -23.16 -6.22
N GLN A 64 7.43 -24.07 -5.27
CA GLN A 64 8.71 -24.71 -4.98
C GLN A 64 9.19 -25.56 -6.17
N GLN A 65 8.29 -26.26 -6.86
CA GLN A 65 8.61 -27.01 -8.07
C GLN A 65 9.07 -26.07 -9.21
N MET A 66 8.38 -24.94 -9.41
CA MET A 66 8.79 -23.92 -10.39
C MET A 66 10.19 -23.38 -10.07
N ILE A 67 10.47 -23.07 -8.81
CA ILE A 67 11.79 -22.63 -8.35
C ILE A 67 12.85 -23.71 -8.60
N ASN A 68 12.55 -24.95 -8.24
CA ASN A 68 13.48 -26.08 -8.37
C ASN A 68 13.72 -26.49 -9.83
N SER A 69 12.80 -26.15 -10.75
CA SER A 69 12.95 -26.42 -12.18
C SER A 69 14.13 -25.68 -12.82
N GLY A 70 14.64 -24.64 -12.15
CA GLY A 70 15.74 -23.80 -12.64
C GLY A 70 15.37 -22.89 -13.83
N LYS A 71 14.12 -22.93 -14.30
CA LYS A 71 13.60 -22.01 -15.32
C LYS A 71 13.39 -20.63 -14.70
N SER A 72 13.53 -19.57 -15.50
CA SER A 72 13.22 -18.21 -15.07
C SER A 72 11.72 -18.07 -14.79
N ILE A 73 11.36 -17.61 -13.59
CA ILE A 73 9.96 -17.28 -13.24
C ILE A 73 9.70 -15.83 -13.63
N THR A 74 8.72 -15.61 -14.50
CA THR A 74 8.26 -14.25 -14.83
C THR A 74 7.40 -13.74 -13.68
N VAL A 75 7.71 -12.56 -13.14
CA VAL A 75 6.91 -11.94 -12.09
C VAL A 75 6.13 -10.77 -12.70
N SER A 76 4.82 -10.88 -12.71
CA SER A 76 3.90 -9.82 -13.14
C SER A 76 3.03 -9.36 -11.97
N PHE A 77 2.31 -8.26 -12.16
CA PHE A 77 1.49 -7.67 -11.10
C PHE A 77 0.06 -7.47 -11.59
N HIS A 78 -0.91 -7.75 -10.71
CA HIS A 78 -2.33 -7.50 -11.00
C HIS A 78 -2.55 -6.02 -11.33
N SER A 79 -3.39 -5.73 -12.33
CA SER A 79 -3.80 -4.37 -12.65
C SER A 79 -4.55 -3.78 -11.45
N TYR A 80 -3.99 -2.72 -10.88
CA TYR A 80 -4.60 -2.04 -9.75
C TYR A 80 -5.59 -0.99 -10.23
N ASP A 81 -6.87 -1.34 -10.18
CA ASP A 81 -7.95 -0.38 -10.40
C ASP A 81 -8.31 0.33 -9.09
N TRP A 82 -7.72 1.51 -8.90
CA TRP A 82 -8.01 2.41 -7.78
C TRP A 82 -9.29 3.22 -7.98
N SER A 83 -9.97 3.09 -9.14
CA SER A 83 -11.13 3.92 -9.49
C SER A 83 -12.31 3.73 -8.52
N ALA A 84 -12.38 2.59 -7.82
CA ALA A 84 -13.41 2.33 -6.82
C ALA A 84 -13.36 3.32 -5.63
N ASN A 85 -12.17 3.78 -5.21
CA ASN A 85 -12.04 4.72 -4.08
C ASN A 85 -12.19 6.20 -4.50
N ALA A 86 -12.12 6.49 -5.80
CA ALA A 86 -12.23 7.84 -6.35
C ALA A 86 -13.68 8.25 -6.69
N ARG A 87 -14.63 7.30 -6.70
CA ARG A 87 -16.02 7.54 -7.13
C ARG A 87 -16.77 8.61 -6.33
N ASN A 88 -16.40 8.81 -5.07
CA ASN A 88 -17.00 9.84 -4.20
C ASN A 88 -16.08 11.03 -3.96
N ASN A 89 -15.07 11.25 -4.81
CA ASN A 89 -14.33 12.51 -4.74
C ASN A 89 -15.31 13.66 -5.09
N LYS A 90 -15.35 14.69 -4.24
CA LYS A 90 -15.97 15.95 -4.60
C LYS A 90 -14.85 16.84 -5.09
N GLU A 91 -14.99 17.35 -6.30
CA GLU A 91 -14.06 18.33 -6.83
C GLU A 91 -14.02 19.53 -5.88
N TYR A 92 -12.80 19.91 -5.48
CA TYR A 92 -12.60 21.09 -4.65
C TYR A 92 -12.92 22.32 -5.50
N MET A 93 -14.17 22.77 -5.44
CA MET A 93 -14.66 24.00 -6.05
C MET A 93 -14.10 25.18 -5.26
N GLY A 94 -12.80 25.45 -5.40
CA GLY A 94 -12.05 26.62 -4.89
C GLY A 94 -12.80 27.39 -3.82
N GLY A 95 -12.58 27.06 -2.55
CA GLY A 95 -13.17 27.81 -1.44
C GLY A 95 -12.89 29.29 -1.66
N ARG A 96 -13.92 30.14 -1.46
CA ARG A 96 -13.78 31.59 -1.43
C ARG A 96 -12.43 31.92 -0.79
N LYS A 97 -11.59 32.69 -1.48
CA LYS A 97 -10.36 33.23 -0.88
C LYS A 97 -10.78 33.79 0.47
N LEU A 98 -10.40 33.11 1.55
CA LEU A 98 -10.47 33.71 2.86
C LEU A 98 -9.46 34.84 2.76
N ALA A 99 -9.96 36.06 2.58
CA ALA A 99 -9.12 37.23 2.70
C ALA A 99 -8.47 37.11 4.07
N ALA A 100 -7.14 37.02 4.11
CA ALA A 100 -6.43 37.17 5.37
C ALA A 100 -6.96 38.48 5.97
N GLU A 101 -7.66 38.40 7.10
CA GLU A 101 -8.13 39.60 7.78
C GLU A 101 -6.89 40.45 8.00
N GLN A 102 -6.88 41.64 7.40
CA GLN A 102 -5.75 42.54 7.51
C GLN A 102 -5.89 43.21 8.87
N TRP A 103 -5.38 42.54 9.90
CA TRP A 103 -5.41 43.03 11.27
C TRP A 103 -4.64 44.36 11.31
N SER A 104 -5.36 45.47 11.48
CA SER A 104 -4.70 46.75 11.73
C SER A 104 -4.06 46.70 13.12
N ILE A 105 -2.93 47.37 13.28
CA ILE A 105 -2.22 47.45 14.56
C ILE A 105 -3.13 48.05 15.65
N GLU A 106 -4.09 48.91 15.30
CA GLU A 106 -5.10 49.42 16.24
C GLU A 106 -6.04 48.33 16.77
N ALA A 107 -6.42 47.36 15.93
CA ALA A 107 -7.29 46.25 16.36
C ALA A 107 -6.58 45.33 17.36
N LEU A 108 -5.26 45.14 17.21
CA LEU A 108 -4.41 44.41 18.15
C LEU A 108 -4.21 45.15 19.48
N LEU A 109 -4.08 46.48 19.45
CA LEU A 109 -3.92 47.30 20.66
C LEU A 109 -5.18 47.35 21.52
N ARG A 110 -6.38 47.38 20.91
CA ARG A 110 -7.64 47.35 21.67
C ARG A 110 -7.86 46.03 22.42
N PHE A 111 -7.39 44.91 21.88
CA PHE A 111 -7.49 43.61 22.54
C PHE A 111 -6.57 43.50 23.78
N LYS A 112 -5.41 44.17 23.75
CA LYS A 112 -4.43 44.10 24.83
C LYS A 112 -4.85 44.86 26.10
N ILE A 113 -5.66 45.92 25.95
CA ILE A 113 -6.16 46.72 27.08
C ILE A 113 -7.26 45.98 27.86
N CYS A 114 -7.99 45.04 27.22
CA CYS A 114 -9.06 44.28 27.88
C CYS A 114 -8.57 43.08 28.72
N THR A 115 -7.28 42.74 28.69
CA THR A 115 -6.73 41.58 29.42
C THR A 115 -5.93 41.94 30.67
N GLU A 116 -5.76 43.22 31.00
CA GLU A 116 -5.17 43.66 32.25
C GLU A 116 -6.23 44.41 33.08
N ILE A 117 -6.92 43.69 33.96
CA ILE A 117 -7.39 44.05 35.32
C ILE A 117 -8.31 42.89 35.77
N VAL A 118 -7.69 41.84 36.31
CA VAL A 118 -8.24 41.03 37.41
C VAL A 118 -7.04 40.64 38.28
N VAL A 119 -6.67 41.53 39.20
CA VAL A 119 -6.03 41.18 40.48
C VAL A 119 -6.74 42.01 41.54
#